data_AF-A0A2S0MCR8-F1
#
_entry.id   AF-A0A2S0MCR8-F1
#
_cell.length_a   1.000
_cell.length_b   1.000
_cell.length_c   1.000
_cell.angle_alpha   90.00
_cell.angle_beta   90.00
_cell.angle_gamma   90.00
#
_symmetry.space_group_name_H-M   'P 1'
#
loop_
_entity.id
_entity.type
_entity.pdbx_description
1 polymer ?
#
loop_
_entity_poly.entity_id
_entity_poly.type
_entity_poly.pdbx_seq_one_letter_code
_entity_poly.pdbx_strand_id
1 'polypeptide(L)'
;MGMRKHLTAAEAAVLDAVLPAGLTDEMRDVALCLYEALALEDSRAGQQQPAGDWLADLQRLARMAALQLQHLAREKGGRAIYLAKGVAMYLSARDRQMCDRFTGNNYRQLAAEFDLTEMRVRQIVDAWQREQFTRRQGLLPGLD
;
A
#
# COMPACT_ATOMS: atom_id res chain seq x y z
N MET A 1 7.22 11.87 -19.90
CA MET A 1 6.35 11.69 -18.71
C MET A 1 4.95 11.47 -19.24
N GLY A 2 4.52 10.21 -19.39
CA GLY A 2 3.20 9.90 -19.94
C GLY A 2 2.10 10.45 -19.02
N MET A 3 1.04 11.01 -19.61
CA MET A 3 -0.16 11.43 -18.87
C MET A 3 -0.62 10.26 -17.99
N ARG A 4 -0.73 10.48 -16.68
CA ARG A 4 -1.34 9.48 -15.79
C ARG A 4 -2.80 9.32 -16.24
N LYS A 5 -3.17 8.11 -16.64
CA LYS A 5 -4.57 7.79 -16.90
C LYS A 5 -5.33 7.88 -15.57
N HIS A 6 -6.54 8.40 -15.63
CA HIS A 6 -7.47 8.48 -14.51
C HIS A 6 -8.80 7.92 -14.97
N LEU A 7 -9.52 7.25 -14.06
CA LEU A 7 -10.89 6.86 -14.33
C LEU A 7 -11.77 8.10 -14.43
N THR A 8 -12.78 8.04 -15.29
CA THR A 8 -13.82 9.07 -15.31
C THR A 8 -14.79 8.88 -14.14
N ALA A 9 -15.60 9.91 -13.86
CA ALA A 9 -16.67 9.80 -12.87
C ALA A 9 -17.65 8.65 -13.19
N ALA A 10 -17.93 8.41 -14.48
CA ALA A 10 -18.81 7.33 -14.91
C ALA A 10 -18.18 5.95 -14.66
N GLU A 11 -16.88 5.79 -14.90
CA GLU A 11 -16.15 4.55 -14.62
C GLU A 11 -16.01 4.30 -13.11
N ALA A 12 -15.79 5.35 -12.33
CA ALA A 12 -15.74 5.27 -10.86
C ALA A 12 -17.10 4.89 -10.25
N ALA A 13 -18.21 5.44 -10.79
CA ALA A 13 -19.57 5.15 -10.31
C ALA A 13 -19.95 3.66 -10.42
N VAL A 14 -19.30 2.90 -11.31
CA VAL A 14 -19.49 1.43 -11.41
C VAL A 14 -19.06 0.73 -10.11
N LEU A 15 -18.00 1.23 -9.46
CA LEU A 15 -17.58 0.72 -8.16
C LEU A 15 -18.61 1.05 -7.07
N ASP A 16 -19.07 2.29 -7.02
CA ASP A 16 -20.04 2.73 -6.01
C ASP A 16 -21.32 1.88 -6.02
N ALA A 17 -21.75 1.43 -7.20
CA ALA A 17 -22.93 0.59 -7.37
C ALA A 17 -22.81 -0.81 -6.74
N VAL A 18 -21.59 -1.31 -6.50
CA VAL A 18 -21.37 -2.65 -5.92
C VAL A 18 -20.87 -2.62 -4.48
N LEU A 19 -20.49 -1.45 -3.97
CA LEU A 19 -20.01 -1.32 -2.60
C LEU A 19 -21.15 -1.45 -1.58
N PRO A 20 -20.95 -2.18 -0.47
CA PRO A 20 -21.95 -2.30 0.57
C PRO A 20 -22.26 -0.95 1.23
N ALA A 21 -23.51 -0.79 1.67
CA ALA A 21 -23.92 0.33 2.50
C ALA A 21 -23.17 0.29 3.85
N GLY A 22 -22.82 1.47 4.38
CA GLY A 22 -22.17 1.60 5.69
C GLY A 22 -20.63 1.52 5.69
N LEU A 23 -19.97 1.43 4.53
CA LEU A 23 -18.53 1.67 4.44
C LEU A 23 -18.19 3.12 4.83
N THR A 24 -17.10 3.29 5.57
CA THR A 24 -16.50 4.60 5.81
C THR A 24 -15.88 5.16 4.53
N ASP A 25 -15.66 6.47 4.49
CA ASP A 25 -15.02 7.13 3.35
C ASP A 25 -13.62 6.54 3.07
N GLU A 26 -12.82 6.30 4.11
CA GLU A 26 -11.52 5.64 3.97
C GLU A 26 -11.63 4.24 3.34
N MET A 27 -12.64 3.44 3.71
CA MET A 27 -12.84 2.13 3.10
C MET A 27 -13.25 2.23 1.63
N ARG A 28 -14.01 3.27 1.26
CA ARG A 28 -14.35 3.56 -0.14
C ARG A 28 -13.12 3.98 -0.94
N ASP A 29 -12.27 4.82 -0.36
CA ASP A 29 -11.01 5.27 -0.99
C ASP A 29 -10.06 4.08 -1.22
N VAL A 30 -9.95 3.17 -0.25
CA VAL A 30 -9.19 1.92 -0.43
C VAL A 30 -9.79 1.05 -1.54
N ALA A 31 -11.12 0.91 -1.59
CA ALA A 31 -11.79 0.17 -2.67
C ALA A 31 -11.48 0.78 -4.04
N LEU A 32 -11.54 2.11 -4.13
CA LEU A 32 -11.24 2.85 -5.35
C LEU A 32 -9.79 2.63 -5.78
N CYS A 33 -8.84 2.69 -4.85
CA CYS A 33 -7.43 2.40 -5.12
C CYS A 33 -7.21 0.99 -5.70
N LEU A 34 -7.88 -0.03 -5.14
CA LEU A 34 -7.80 -1.41 -5.65
C LEU A 34 -8.42 -1.55 -7.04
N TYR A 35 -9.55 -0.89 -7.26
CA TYR A 35 -10.27 -0.90 -8.54
C TYR A 35 -9.50 -0.15 -9.64
N GLU A 36 -8.99 1.05 -9.36
CA GLU A 36 -8.19 1.85 -10.27
C GLU A 36 -6.94 1.10 -10.75
N ALA A 37 -6.25 0.42 -9.83
CA ALA A 37 -5.07 -0.38 -10.16
C ALA A 37 -5.35 -1.47 -11.19
N LEU A 38 -6.58 -2.00 -11.24
CA LEU A 38 -6.98 -3.00 -12.23
C LEU A 38 -7.53 -2.37 -13.52
N ALA A 39 -8.37 -1.34 -13.38
CA ALA A 39 -9.06 -0.74 -14.53
C ALA A 39 -8.11 0.07 -15.42
N LEU A 40 -7.12 0.75 -14.85
CA LEU A 40 -6.17 1.60 -15.59
C LEU A 40 -5.17 0.81 -16.45
N GLU A 41 -5.02 -0.49 -16.21
CA GLU A 41 -4.24 -1.40 -17.06
C GLU A 41 -4.90 -1.62 -18.42
N ASP A 42 -6.22 -1.42 -18.51
CA ASP A 42 -6.93 -1.51 -19.79
C ASP A 42 -6.75 -0.23 -20.62
N SER A 43 -6.53 -0.42 -21.93
CA SER A 43 -6.42 0.69 -22.88
C SER A 43 -7.68 1.55 -22.99
N ARG A 44 -8.86 0.97 -22.68
CA ARG A 44 -10.18 1.59 -22.80
C ARG A 44 -10.51 2.56 -21.66
N ALA A 45 -9.75 2.54 -20.57
CA ALA A 45 -9.95 3.41 -19.42
C ALA A 45 -9.92 4.91 -19.81
N GLY A 46 -10.76 5.71 -19.17
CA GLY A 46 -10.92 7.13 -19.45
C GLY A 46 -12.15 7.46 -20.30
N GLN A 47 -13.07 6.52 -20.50
CA GLN A 47 -14.32 6.77 -21.23
C GLN A 47 -15.34 7.49 -20.35
N GLN A 48 -15.91 8.58 -20.87
CA GLN A 48 -16.94 9.36 -20.15
C GLN A 48 -18.29 8.62 -20.05
N GLN A 49 -18.51 7.63 -20.93
CA GLN A 49 -19.72 6.83 -20.98
C GLN A 49 -19.32 5.38 -21.30
N PRO A 50 -18.80 4.61 -20.32
CA PRO A 50 -18.43 3.22 -20.54
C PRO A 50 -19.66 2.39 -20.90
N ALA A 51 -19.56 1.57 -21.95
CA ALA A 51 -20.67 0.78 -22.47
C ALA A 51 -20.19 -0.59 -23.00
N GLY A 52 -21.14 -1.47 -23.29
CA GLY A 52 -20.89 -2.79 -23.87
C GLY A 52 -19.93 -3.63 -23.02
N ASP A 53 -18.99 -4.31 -23.70
CA ASP A 53 -18.01 -5.18 -23.06
C ASP A 53 -17.16 -4.45 -22.02
N TRP A 54 -16.86 -3.16 -22.24
CA TRP A 54 -16.08 -2.39 -21.27
C TRP A 54 -16.83 -2.18 -19.97
N LEU A 55 -18.13 -1.85 -20.03
CA LEU A 55 -18.95 -1.73 -18.83
C LEU A 55 -19.06 -3.07 -18.08
N ALA A 56 -19.22 -4.18 -18.82
CA ALA A 56 -19.26 -5.51 -18.22
C ALA A 56 -17.94 -5.88 -17.52
N ASP A 57 -16.80 -5.50 -18.12
CA ASP A 57 -15.47 -5.67 -17.55
C ASP A 57 -15.30 -4.81 -16.29
N LEU A 58 -15.64 -3.52 -16.33
CA LEU A 58 -15.61 -2.63 -15.17
C LEU A 58 -16.45 -3.17 -14.01
N GLN A 59 -17.65 -3.67 -14.27
CA GLN A 59 -18.49 -4.30 -13.25
C GLN A 59 -17.83 -5.54 -12.63
N ARG A 60 -17.11 -6.34 -13.42
CA ARG A 60 -16.36 -7.50 -12.90
C ARG A 60 -15.18 -7.05 -12.04
N LEU A 61 -14.41 -6.06 -12.48
CA LEU A 61 -13.28 -5.49 -11.73
C LEU A 61 -13.75 -4.83 -10.42
N ALA A 62 -14.87 -4.11 -10.45
CA ALA A 62 -15.49 -3.52 -9.27
C ALA A 62 -15.88 -4.57 -8.23
N ARG A 63 -16.50 -5.68 -8.66
CA ARG A 63 -16.81 -6.81 -7.76
C ARG A 63 -15.54 -7.44 -7.17
N MET A 64 -14.48 -7.56 -7.96
CA MET A 64 -13.19 -8.08 -7.46
C MET A 64 -12.60 -7.16 -6.39
N ALA A 65 -12.60 -5.84 -6.62
CA ALA A 65 -12.13 -4.86 -5.63
C ALA A 65 -12.94 -4.91 -4.33
N ALA A 66 -14.27 -5.03 -4.43
CA ALA A 66 -15.15 -5.19 -3.27
C ALA A 66 -14.84 -6.47 -2.47
N LEU A 67 -14.62 -7.60 -3.16
CA LEU A 67 -14.22 -8.86 -2.52
C LEU A 67 -12.85 -8.76 -1.83
N GLN A 68 -11.87 -8.12 -2.46
CA GLN A 68 -10.56 -7.87 -1.89
C GLN A 68 -10.65 -7.00 -0.62
N LEU A 69 -11.42 -5.92 -0.66
CA LEU A 69 -11.65 -5.06 0.51
C LEU A 69 -12.30 -5.84 1.65
N GLN A 70 -13.35 -6.62 1.37
CA GLN A 70 -14.01 -7.44 2.39
C GLN A 70 -13.06 -8.45 3.03
N HIS A 71 -12.22 -9.10 2.22
CA HIS A 71 -11.21 -10.03 2.74
C HIS A 71 -10.17 -9.30 3.59
N LEU A 72 -9.70 -8.13 3.15
CA LEU A 72 -8.75 -7.31 3.92
C LEU A 72 -9.34 -6.87 5.26
N ALA A 73 -10.59 -6.40 5.26
CA ALA A 73 -11.29 -6.00 6.47
C ALA A 73 -11.50 -7.18 7.43
N ARG A 74 -11.81 -8.37 6.91
CA ARG A 74 -11.95 -9.59 7.73
C ARG A 74 -10.64 -10.03 8.36
N GLU A 75 -9.57 -10.10 7.58
CA GLU A 75 -8.30 -10.69 8.03
C GLU A 75 -7.41 -9.70 8.80
N LYS A 76 -7.51 -8.42 8.46
CA LYS A 76 -6.63 -7.36 8.98
C LYS A 76 -7.40 -6.23 9.65
N GLY A 77 -8.73 -6.31 9.78
CA GLY A 77 -9.52 -5.36 10.55
C GLY A 77 -9.16 -5.37 12.04
N GLY A 78 -9.58 -4.31 12.74
CA GLY A 78 -9.34 -4.15 14.18
C GLY A 78 -7.92 -3.73 14.57
N ARG A 79 -7.02 -3.50 13.60
CA ARG A 79 -5.66 -2.97 13.81
C ARG A 79 -5.34 -1.88 12.80
N ALA A 80 -4.52 -0.90 13.20
CA ALA A 80 -4.01 0.10 12.28
C ALA A 80 -2.94 -0.52 11.37
N ILE A 81 -3.12 -0.42 10.05
CA ILE A 81 -2.14 -0.87 9.05
C ILE A 81 -1.46 0.36 8.47
N TYR A 82 -0.14 0.42 8.52
CA TYR A 82 0.63 1.47 7.87
C TYR A 82 1.03 1.04 6.46
N LEU A 83 0.54 1.75 5.44
CA LEU A 83 0.93 1.56 4.04
C LEU A 83 2.05 2.55 3.69
N ALA A 84 3.29 2.07 3.66
CA ALA A 84 4.44 2.89 3.27
C ALA A 84 4.36 3.26 1.77
N LYS A 85 4.68 4.52 1.42
CA LYS A 85 4.78 4.94 0.02
C LYS A 85 6.04 4.33 -0.62
N GLY A 86 5.87 3.37 -1.54
CA GLY A 86 6.94 2.71 -2.31
C GLY A 86 7.03 1.20 -2.07
N VAL A 87 7.25 0.41 -3.15
CA VAL A 87 7.20 -1.08 -3.16
C VAL A 87 8.44 -1.76 -2.54
N ALA A 88 9.34 -1.01 -1.93
CA ALA A 88 10.37 -1.58 -1.09
C ALA A 88 10.72 -0.56 -0.01
N MET A 89 10.77 -1.01 1.25
CA MET A 89 11.60 -0.36 2.27
C MET A 89 13.07 -0.56 1.87
N TYR A 90 13.49 -0.04 0.71
CA TYR A 90 14.88 0.32 0.56
C TYR A 90 15.07 1.48 1.52
N LEU A 91 15.79 1.21 2.61
CA LEU A 91 16.25 2.25 3.50
C LEU A 91 16.88 3.32 2.63
N SER A 92 16.32 4.53 2.67
CA SER A 92 16.95 5.67 2.01
C SER A 92 18.34 5.89 2.60
N ALA A 93 19.19 6.68 1.95
CA ALA A 93 20.48 7.05 2.53
C ALA A 93 20.32 7.67 3.93
N ARG A 94 19.27 8.48 4.12
CA ARG A 94 18.87 9.03 5.42
C ARG A 94 18.53 7.93 6.42
N ASP A 95 17.70 6.97 6.03
CA ASP A 95 17.26 5.90 6.94
C ASP A 95 18.44 5.01 7.37
N ARG A 96 19.40 4.74 6.46
CA ARG A 96 20.65 4.05 6.79
C ARG A 96 21.48 4.84 7.81
N GLN A 97 21.69 6.14 7.57
CA GLN A 97 22.40 7.01 8.50
C GLN A 97 21.72 7.06 9.88
N MET A 98 20.39 7.05 9.91
CA MET A 98 19.63 6.98 11.16
C MET A 98 19.82 5.64 11.87
N CYS A 99 19.79 4.53 11.14
CA CYS A 99 20.06 3.18 11.69
C CYS A 99 21.49 3.06 12.23
N ASP A 100 22.49 3.65 11.58
CA ASP A 100 23.87 3.68 12.07
C ASP A 100 24.01 4.43 13.41
N ARG A 101 23.08 5.35 13.71
CA ARG A 101 23.01 6.11 14.96
C ARG A 101 22.09 5.47 16.01
N PHE A 102 21.49 4.33 15.71
CA PHE A 102 20.58 3.65 16.64
C PHE A 102 21.34 2.94 17.75
N THR A 103 21.02 3.26 19.01
CA THR A 103 21.71 2.72 20.20
C THR A 103 20.89 1.68 20.96
N GLY A 104 19.69 1.31 20.47
CA GLY A 104 18.82 0.32 21.10
C GLY A 104 17.55 0.90 21.74
N ASN A 105 17.59 2.15 22.22
CA ASN A 105 16.46 2.77 22.91
C ASN A 105 16.27 4.27 22.59
N ASN A 106 17.08 4.86 21.69
CA ASN A 106 17.07 6.29 21.37
C ASN A 106 16.04 6.72 20.32
N TYR A 107 14.90 6.03 20.24
CA TYR A 107 13.85 6.28 19.23
C TYR A 107 13.37 7.74 19.20
N ARG A 108 13.12 8.32 20.38
CA ARG A 108 12.68 9.71 20.53
C ARG A 108 13.73 10.72 20.04
N GLN A 109 15.01 10.44 20.30
CA GLN A 109 16.10 11.30 19.87
C GLN A 109 16.21 11.28 18.33
N LEU A 110 16.19 10.09 17.73
CA LEU A 110 16.24 9.95 16.27
C LEU A 110 15.00 10.55 15.59
N ALA A 111 13.83 10.47 16.23
CA ALA A 111 12.61 11.10 15.73
C ALA A 111 12.77 12.62 15.59
N ALA A 112 13.31 13.28 16.63
CA ALA A 112 13.58 14.71 16.60
C ALA A 112 14.70 15.09 15.60
N GLU A 113 15.77 14.31 15.54
CA GLU A 113 16.95 14.60 14.70
C GLU A 113 16.66 14.45 13.19
N PHE A 114 15.82 13.49 12.82
CA PHE A 114 15.52 13.17 11.42
C PHE A 114 14.16 13.68 10.94
N ASP A 115 13.48 14.48 11.76
CA ASP A 115 12.13 15.02 11.50
C ASP A 115 11.13 13.90 11.14
N LEU A 116 11.03 12.92 12.04
CA LEU A 116 10.17 11.74 11.91
C LEU A 116 9.34 11.53 13.18
N THR A 117 8.24 10.78 13.05
CA THR A 117 7.52 10.29 14.22
C THR A 117 8.27 9.11 14.86
N GLU A 118 8.17 8.94 16.18
CA GLU A 118 8.79 7.79 16.88
C GLU A 118 8.35 6.44 16.29
N MET A 119 7.09 6.33 15.86
CA MET A 119 6.57 5.13 15.20
C MET A 119 7.25 4.87 13.85
N ARG A 120 7.53 5.91 13.06
CA ARG A 120 8.25 5.76 11.79
C ARG A 120 9.69 5.33 12.02
N VAL A 121 10.35 5.86 13.05
CA VAL A 121 11.70 5.42 13.45
C VAL A 121 11.70 3.93 13.82
N ARG A 122 10.73 3.47 14.63
CA ARG A 122 10.60 2.05 15.00
C ARG A 122 10.48 1.15 13.77
N GLN A 123 9.58 1.46 12.84
CA GLN A 123 9.40 0.68 11.61
C GLN A 123 10.68 0.57 10.77
N ILE A 124 11.42 1.68 10.67
CA ILE A 124 12.68 1.73 9.92
C ILE A 124 13.74 0.85 10.61
N VAL A 125 13.88 0.98 11.93
CA VAL A 125 14.80 0.15 12.74
C VAL A 125 14.43 -1.33 12.65
N ASP A 126 13.15 -1.69 12.76
CA ASP A 126 12.67 -3.08 12.67
C ASP A 126 12.92 -3.69 11.28
N ALA A 127 12.77 -2.89 10.21
CA ALA A 127 13.09 -3.33 8.86
C ALA A 127 14.61 -3.57 8.70
N TRP A 128 15.43 -2.63 9.18
CA TRP A 128 16.88 -2.74 9.17
C TRP A 128 17.39 -3.94 9.98
N GLN A 129 16.89 -4.16 11.20
CA GLN A 129 17.28 -5.28 12.05
C GLN A 129 16.95 -6.63 11.42
N ARG A 130 15.77 -6.77 10.80
CA ARG A 130 15.40 -7.97 10.06
C ARG A 130 16.36 -8.23 8.91
N GLU A 131 16.72 -7.19 8.14
CA GLU A 131 17.69 -7.31 7.05
C GLU A 131 19.08 -7.75 7.57
N GLN A 132 19.57 -7.15 8.66
CA GLN A 132 20.84 -7.55 9.28
C GLN A 132 20.80 -9.01 9.77
N PHE A 133 19.69 -9.43 10.37
CA PHE A 133 19.51 -10.80 10.86
C PHE A 133 19.49 -11.82 9.72
N THR A 134 18.78 -11.54 8.63
CA THR A 134 18.78 -12.39 7.43
C THR A 134 20.16 -12.48 6.79
N ARG A 135 20.88 -11.35 6.67
CA ARG A 135 22.26 -11.33 6.14
C ARG A 135 23.23 -12.16 6.97
N ARG A 136 23.11 -12.14 8.31
CA ARG A 136 23.98 -12.90 9.22
C ARG A 136 23.66 -14.40 9.23
N GLN A 137 22.40 -14.79 9.04
CA GLN A 137 22.02 -16.21 8.96
C GLN A 137 22.56 -16.91 7.70
N GLY A 138 22.72 -16.19 6.58
CA GLY A 138 23.32 -16.74 5.36
C GLY A 138 24.85 -16.94 5.41
N LEU A 139 25.48 -16.65 6.56
CA LEU A 139 26.93 -16.62 6.74
C LEU A 139 27.45 -17.65 7.77
N LEU A 140 26.63 -18.61 8.21
CA LEU A 140 27.09 -19.70 9.09
C LEU A 140 28.10 -20.58 8.34
N PRO A 141 29.40 -20.56 8.65
CA PRO A 141 30.35 -21.53 8.12
C PRO A 141 30.27 -22.79 8.99
N GLY A 142 30.01 -23.95 8.40
CA GLY A 142 30.19 -25.25 9.08
C GLY A 142 28.95 -26.13 9.21
N LEU A 143 28.28 -26.43 8.10
CA LEU A 143 27.48 -27.65 7.96
C LEU A 143 27.80 -28.30 6.60
N ASP A 144 29.05 -28.74 6.46
CA ASP A 144 29.46 -29.81 5.54
C ASP A 144 29.86 -31.02 6.40
#